data_AF-A0A3N0W8M6-F1
#
_entry.id   AF-A0A3N0W8M6-F1
#
_cell.length_a   1.000
_cell.length_b   1.000
_cell.length_c   1.000
_cell.angle_alpha   90.00
_cell.angle_beta   90.00
_cell.angle_gamma   90.00
#
_symmetry.space_group_name_H-M   'P 1'
#
loop_
_entity.id
_entity.type
_entity.pdbx_description
1 polymer ?
#
loop_
_entity_poly.entity_id
_entity_poly.type
_entity_poly.pdbx_seq_one_letter_code
_entity_poly.pdbx_strand_id
1 'polypeptide(L)'
;MKLKFLTLLFTGLFSLSFSQIKIMKREDISKINTNWRLSKTTSGTYGIADKSGKTIVQPVYSKINKFGEYAEDLALVKNVSDGYGFIDKSGKEVIPARYELQEIKTNFTSLRKKYME
;
A
#
# COMPACT_ATOMS: atom_id res chain seq x y z
N MET A 1 31.96 -10.73 58.27
CA MET A 1 31.40 -9.38 58.51
C MET A 1 31.81 -8.46 57.35
N LYS A 2 30.91 -7.58 56.90
CA LYS A 2 30.90 -6.73 55.68
C LYS A 2 30.28 -7.45 54.45
N LEU A 3 29.33 -6.90 53.68
CA LEU A 3 28.44 -5.73 53.75
C LEU A 3 27.42 -5.93 52.59
N LYS A 4 26.12 -5.74 52.81
CA LYS A 4 25.07 -5.83 51.75
C LYS A 4 25.02 -4.53 50.92
N PHE A 5 24.93 -4.65 49.60
CA PHE A 5 24.33 -3.70 48.62
C PHE A 5 23.92 -4.58 47.42
N LEU A 6 22.66 -4.96 47.16
CA LEU A 6 21.51 -4.22 46.64
C LEU A 6 21.82 -3.30 45.44
N THR A 7 20.96 -3.43 44.40
CA THR A 7 20.92 -2.81 43.05
C THR A 7 21.52 -3.71 41.95
N LEU A 8 20.90 -3.96 40.80
CA LEU A 8 19.74 -3.37 40.12
C LEU A 8 19.17 -4.41 39.13
N LEU A 9 17.86 -4.38 38.88
CA LEU A 9 17.19 -5.21 37.87
C LEU A 9 17.87 -5.08 36.50
N PHE A 10 18.29 -6.20 35.89
CA PHE A 10 18.50 -6.25 34.44
C PHE A 10 17.15 -6.52 33.73
N THR A 11 16.18 -5.65 34.00
CA THR A 11 15.04 -5.45 33.10
C THR A 11 15.56 -4.71 31.88
N GLY A 12 16.08 -5.50 30.96
CA GLY A 12 16.63 -5.03 29.70
C GLY A 12 16.32 -6.02 28.59
N LEU A 13 15.22 -6.77 28.69
CA LEU A 13 14.58 -7.27 27.48
C LEU A 13 14.09 -6.03 26.77
N PHE A 14 14.92 -5.60 25.83
CA PHE A 14 14.73 -4.54 24.86
C PHE A 14 13.35 -4.72 24.25
N SER A 15 12.33 -4.18 24.92
CA SER A 15 11.10 -3.82 24.26
C SER A 15 11.55 -2.72 23.31
N LEU A 16 11.94 -3.14 22.10
CA LEU A 16 11.64 -2.36 20.92
C LEU A 16 10.14 -2.17 20.99
N SER A 17 9.79 -1.11 21.72
CA SER A 17 8.56 -0.36 21.66
C SER A 17 8.18 -0.44 20.20
N PHE A 18 7.15 -1.27 19.95
CA PHE A 18 6.61 -1.47 18.62
C PHE A 18 6.49 -0.09 18.06
N SER A 19 7.35 0.11 17.07
CA SER A 19 7.57 1.37 16.42
C SER A 19 6.28 2.14 16.42
N GLN A 20 6.30 3.34 17.00
CA GLN A 20 5.34 4.36 16.63
C GLN A 20 5.53 4.70 15.14
N ILE A 21 5.55 3.70 14.23
CA ILE A 21 4.80 3.76 12.99
C ILE A 21 3.38 4.04 13.44
N LYS A 22 3.15 5.33 13.69
CA LYS A 22 1.96 6.06 13.33
C LYS A 22 1.48 5.44 12.04
N ILE A 23 0.62 4.42 12.17
CA ILE A 23 -0.12 3.88 11.04
C ILE A 23 -0.98 5.06 10.67
N MET A 24 -0.45 5.90 9.76
CA MET A 24 -1.23 6.89 9.03
C MET A 24 -2.50 6.15 8.68
N LYS A 25 -3.66 6.66 9.14
CA LYS A 25 -4.97 6.18 8.73
C LYS A 25 -5.00 6.27 7.19
N ARG A 26 -4.49 5.25 6.50
CA ARG A 26 -4.71 5.04 5.08
C ARG A 26 -6.19 4.70 5.05
N GLU A 27 -7.01 5.63 4.54
CA GLU A 27 -8.43 5.35 4.39
C GLU A 27 -8.59 4.00 3.72
N ASP A 28 -9.41 3.18 4.36
CA ASP A 28 -9.39 1.75 4.24
C ASP A 28 -9.92 1.34 2.86
N ILE A 29 -9.20 0.45 2.19
CA ILE A 29 -9.62 -0.20 0.93
C ILE A 29 -10.98 -0.90 1.14
N SER A 30 -11.34 -1.18 2.41
CA SER A 30 -12.66 -1.66 2.82
C SER A 30 -13.84 -0.79 2.37
N LYS A 31 -13.65 0.52 2.09
CA LYS A 31 -14.70 1.38 1.51
C LYS A 31 -15.12 0.93 0.10
N ILE A 32 -14.18 0.37 -0.66
CA ILE A 32 -14.42 -0.08 -2.04
C ILE A 32 -14.87 -1.53 -2.06
N ASN A 33 -14.20 -2.36 -1.24
CA ASN A 33 -14.60 -3.73 -1.04
C ASN A 33 -14.21 -4.16 0.37
N THR A 34 -15.22 -4.45 1.20
CA THR A 34 -15.02 -4.84 2.60
C THR A 34 -14.23 -6.14 2.76
N ASN A 35 -14.06 -6.93 1.69
CA ASN A 35 -13.28 -8.16 1.68
C ASN A 35 -11.82 -7.97 1.25
N TRP A 36 -11.43 -6.77 0.81
CA TRP A 36 -10.06 -6.51 0.37
C TRP A 36 -9.16 -6.06 1.51
N ARG A 37 -7.90 -6.48 1.44
CA ARG A 37 -6.82 -6.07 2.34
C ARG A 37 -5.58 -5.74 1.54
N LEU A 38 -4.89 -4.68 1.95
CA LEU A 38 -3.57 -4.37 1.41
C LEU A 38 -2.61 -5.49 1.80
N SER A 39 -2.03 -6.17 0.81
CA SER A 39 -0.96 -7.14 1.01
C SER A 39 0.39 -6.45 0.83
N LYS A 40 1.39 -6.84 1.62
CA LYS A 40 2.76 -6.29 1.55
C LYS A 40 3.78 -7.44 1.61
N THR A 41 4.71 -7.46 0.68
CA THR A 41 5.83 -8.42 0.66
C THR A 41 6.95 -7.99 1.60
N THR A 42 7.87 -8.92 1.88
CA THR A 42 9.11 -8.63 2.61
C THR A 42 10.02 -7.65 1.85
N SER A 43 9.95 -7.62 0.52
CA SER A 43 10.68 -6.67 -0.33
C SER A 43 10.05 -5.27 -0.38
N GLY A 44 8.87 -5.08 0.24
CA GLY A 44 8.23 -3.78 0.37
C GLY A 44 7.28 -3.40 -0.76
N THR A 45 6.95 -4.33 -1.65
CA THR A 45 5.90 -4.15 -2.66
C THR A 45 4.51 -4.44 -2.10
N TYR A 46 3.50 -3.86 -2.73
CA TYR A 46 2.11 -3.86 -2.31
C TYR A 46 1.23 -4.47 -3.37
N GLY A 47 0.24 -5.22 -2.90
CA GLY A 47 -0.84 -5.82 -3.69
C GLY A 47 -2.13 -5.79 -2.90
N ILE A 48 -3.12 -6.55 -3.36
CA ILE A 48 -4.42 -6.67 -2.70
C ILE A 48 -4.74 -8.15 -2.58
N ALA A 49 -5.13 -8.59 -1.39
CA ALA A 49 -5.64 -9.93 -1.15
C ALA A 49 -7.05 -9.85 -0.57
N ASP A 50 -7.83 -10.92 -0.71
CA ASP A 50 -9.09 -11.04 0.01
C ASP A 50 -8.85 -11.42 1.49
N LYS A 51 -9.94 -11.49 2.27
CA LYS A 51 -9.91 -11.92 3.68
C LYS A 51 -9.39 -13.35 3.90
N SER A 52 -9.48 -14.21 2.89
CA SER A 52 -8.93 -15.58 2.95
C SER A 52 -7.43 -15.62 2.67
N GLY A 53 -6.84 -14.51 2.23
CA GLY A 53 -5.44 -14.42 1.81
C GLY A 53 -5.23 -14.73 0.33
N LYS A 54 -6.29 -14.97 -0.44
CA LYS A 54 -6.17 -15.15 -1.90
C LYS A 54 -5.76 -13.83 -2.53
N THR A 55 -4.73 -13.87 -3.37
CA THR A 55 -4.24 -12.69 -4.08
C THR A 55 -5.24 -12.26 -5.15
N ILE A 56 -5.63 -10.98 -5.12
CA ILE A 56 -6.49 -10.30 -6.11
C ILE A 56 -5.61 -9.47 -7.04
N VAL A 57 -4.75 -8.64 -6.44
CA VAL A 57 -3.72 -7.84 -7.13
C VAL A 57 -2.38 -8.34 -6.66
N GLN A 58 -1.55 -8.79 -7.59
CA GLN A 58 -0.20 -9.25 -7.27
C GLN A 58 0.59 -8.14 -6.57
N PRO A 59 1.42 -8.46 -5.57
CA PRO A 59 2.16 -7.44 -4.84
C PRO A 59 3.40 -6.99 -5.62
N VAL A 60 3.18 -6.24 -6.70
CA VAL A 60 4.22 -5.78 -7.64
C VAL A 60 4.41 -4.26 -7.62
N TYR A 61 3.55 -3.54 -6.88
CA TYR A 61 3.57 -2.08 -6.86
C TYR A 61 4.38 -1.54 -5.67
N SER A 62 5.16 -0.49 -5.87
CA SER A 62 5.78 0.24 -4.75
C SER A 62 4.76 1.06 -3.96
N LYS A 63 3.61 1.39 -4.56
CA LYS A 63 2.51 2.11 -3.92
C LYS A 63 1.16 1.81 -4.60
N ILE A 64 0.11 1.67 -3.79
CA ILE A 64 -1.29 1.69 -4.22
C ILE A 64 -1.97 2.85 -3.47
N ASN A 65 -2.49 3.84 -4.20
CA ASN A 65 -3.26 4.94 -3.63
C ASN A 65 -4.71 4.52 -3.36
N LYS A 66 -5.49 5.43 -2.77
CA LYS A 66 -6.92 5.24 -2.58
C LYS A 66 -7.64 5.32 -3.92
N PHE A 67 -8.78 4.65 -4.00
CA PHE A 67 -9.72 4.84 -5.09
C PHE A 67 -10.39 6.22 -4.98
N GLY A 68 -10.81 6.78 -6.10
CA GLY A 68 -11.55 8.06 -6.13
C GLY A 68 -10.70 9.31 -6.26
N GLU A 69 -9.37 9.21 -6.34
CA GLU A 69 -8.51 10.39 -6.53
C GLU A 69 -8.61 10.97 -7.95
N TYR A 70 -8.75 10.10 -8.97
CA TYR A 70 -8.91 10.49 -10.38
C TYR A 70 -10.30 10.14 -10.93
N ALA A 71 -10.81 8.96 -10.54
CA ALA A 71 -12.16 8.50 -10.83
C ALA A 71 -12.60 7.57 -9.70
N GLU A 72 -13.90 7.51 -9.43
CA GLU A 72 -14.49 6.75 -8.32
C GLU A 72 -14.07 5.27 -8.32
N ASP A 73 -13.83 4.71 -9.49
CA ASP A 73 -13.52 3.31 -9.74
C ASP A 73 -12.04 3.00 -9.94
N LEU A 74 -11.17 4.02 -9.89
CA LEU A 74 -9.74 3.86 -10.16
C LEU A 74 -8.88 4.21 -8.96
N ALA A 75 -7.86 3.37 -8.73
CA ALA A 75 -6.76 3.66 -7.82
C ALA A 75 -5.45 3.85 -8.61
N LEU A 76 -4.76 4.95 -8.33
CA LEU A 76 -3.42 5.20 -8.87
C LEU A 76 -2.43 4.21 -8.25
N VAL A 77 -1.65 3.53 -9.09
CA VAL A 77 -0.59 2.61 -8.66
C VAL A 77 0.76 3.10 -9.16
N LYS A 78 1.82 2.76 -8.43
CA LYS A 78 3.21 3.03 -8.79
C LYS A 78 3.98 1.72 -8.83
N ASN A 79 4.63 1.40 -9.94
CA ASN A 79 5.50 0.23 -10.05
C ASN A 79 6.83 0.45 -9.28
N VAL A 80 7.73 -0.52 -9.32
CA VAL A 80 9.05 -0.43 -8.65
C VAL A 80 10.09 0.42 -9.43
N SER A 81 9.81 0.74 -10.68
CA SER A 81 10.64 1.55 -11.60
C SER A 81 10.08 2.97 -11.81
N ASP A 82 9.38 3.50 -10.80
CA ASP A 82 8.79 4.84 -10.78
C ASP A 82 7.70 5.16 -11.84
N GLY A 83 7.19 4.16 -12.55
CA GLY A 83 6.06 4.28 -13.47
C GLY A 83 4.70 4.27 -12.76
N TYR A 84 3.78 5.11 -13.22
CA TYR A 84 2.41 5.26 -12.70
C TYR A 84 1.38 4.70 -13.67
N GLY A 85 0.30 4.14 -13.12
CA GLY A 85 -0.82 3.55 -13.84
C GLY A 85 -2.05 3.46 -12.95
N PHE A 86 -3.06 2.70 -13.38
CA PHE A 86 -4.32 2.56 -12.64
C PHE A 86 -4.80 1.12 -12.59
N ILE A 87 -5.33 0.75 -11.43
CA ILE A 87 -6.12 -0.47 -11.24
C ILE A 87 -7.60 -0.11 -11.01
N ASP A 88 -8.50 -0.98 -11.43
CA ASP A 88 -9.95 -0.83 -11.22
C ASP A 88 -10.46 -1.54 -9.94
N LYS A 89 -11.77 -1.43 -9.66
CA LYS A 89 -12.43 -2.09 -8.50
C LYS A 89 -12.43 -3.63 -8.58
N SER A 90 -12.04 -4.23 -9.71
CA SER A 90 -11.82 -5.68 -9.84
C SER A 90 -10.38 -6.10 -9.51
N GLY A 91 -9.46 -5.13 -9.43
CA GLY A 91 -8.03 -5.35 -9.22
C GLY A 91 -7.26 -5.50 -10.53
N LYS A 92 -7.92 -5.27 -11.67
CA LYS A 92 -7.27 -5.33 -12.98
C LYS A 92 -6.50 -4.03 -13.21
N GLU A 93 -5.26 -4.14 -13.69
CA GLU A 93 -4.54 -3.00 -14.25
C GLU A 93 -5.20 -2.58 -15.57
N VAL A 94 -5.84 -1.40 -15.55
CA VAL A 94 -6.56 -0.86 -16.71
C VAL A 94 -5.71 0.17 -17.47
N ILE A 95 -4.82 0.87 -16.77
CA ILE A 95 -3.81 1.74 -17.40
C ILE A 95 -2.44 1.24 -16.92
N PRO A 96 -1.55 0.81 -17.83
CA PRO A 96 -0.27 0.24 -17.47
C PRO A 96 0.58 1.18 -16.61
N ALA A 97 1.20 0.64 -15.57
CA ALA A 97 2.06 1.41 -14.68
C ALA A 97 3.42 1.71 -15.33
N ARG A 98 3.45 2.63 -16.29
CA ARG A 98 4.66 2.99 -17.06
C ARG A 98 4.77 4.47 -17.42
N TYR A 99 3.81 5.28 -16.97
CA TYR A 99 3.75 6.70 -17.27
C TYR A 99 4.42 7.50 -16.17
N GLU A 100 4.93 8.69 -16.50
CA GLU A 100 5.33 9.64 -15.48
C GLU A 100 4.10 10.22 -14.76
N LEU A 101 4.26 10.60 -13.50
CA LEU A 101 3.16 11.21 -12.75
C LEU A 101 2.65 12.50 -13.42
N GLN A 102 3.55 13.29 -14.02
CA GLN A 102 3.15 14.52 -14.71
C GLN A 102 2.30 14.22 -15.94
N GLU A 103 2.63 13.17 -16.70
CA GLU A 103 1.86 12.74 -17.86
C GLU A 103 0.45 12.26 -17.47
N ILE A 104 0.34 11.50 -16.37
CA ILE A 104 -0.97 11.11 -15.82
C ILE A 104 -1.80 12.35 -15.49
N LYS A 105 -1.22 13.36 -14.83
CA LYS A 105 -1.92 14.59 -14.44
C LYS A 105 -2.40 15.40 -15.64
N THR A 106 -1.61 15.50 -16.71
CA THR A 106 -1.96 16.30 -17.88
C THR A 106 -2.87 15.55 -18.85
N ASN A 107 -2.70 14.22 -18.98
CA ASN A 107 -3.29 13.44 -20.06
C ASN A 107 -4.31 12.39 -19.58
N PHE A 108 -4.78 12.46 -18.32
CA PHE A 108 -5.67 11.45 -17.74
C PHE A 108 -6.86 11.11 -18.64
N THR A 109 -7.58 12.10 -19.15
CA THR A 109 -8.75 11.89 -20.02
C THR A 109 -8.39 11.13 -21.30
N SER A 110 -7.28 11.49 -21.94
CA SER A 110 -6.78 10.84 -23.15
C SER A 110 -6.35 9.39 -22.88
N LEU A 111 -5.68 9.16 -21.75
CA LEU A 111 -5.27 7.82 -21.32
C LEU A 111 -6.50 6.97 -20.99
N ARG A 112 -7.46 7.50 -20.25
CA ARG A 112 -8.70 6.80 -19.90
C ARG A 112 -9.45 6.37 -21.17
N LYS A 113 -9.64 7.29 -22.12
CA LYS A 113 -10.25 6.96 -23.42
C LYS A 113 -9.46 5.88 -24.16
N LYS A 114 -8.13 6.00 -24.23
CA LYS A 114 -7.28 5.03 -24.94
C LYS A 114 -7.37 3.60 -24.39
N TYR A 115 -7.55 3.45 -23.08
CA TYR A 115 -7.44 2.16 -22.41
C TYR A 115 -8.79 1.55 -21.98
N MET A 116 -9.85 2.37 -21.90
CA MET A 116 -11.12 1.98 -21.28
C MET A 116 -12.35 2.26 -22.14
N GLU A 117 -12.20 2.97 -23.26
CA GLU A 117 -13.26 3.22 -24.26
C GLU A 117 -12.88 2.56 -25.59
#